data_AF-A0A2V8CQR4-F1
#
_entry.id   AF-A0A2V8CQR4-F1
#
_cell.length_a   1.000
_cell.length_b   1.000
_cell.length_c   1.000
_cell.angle_alpha   90.00
_cell.angle_beta   90.00
_cell.angle_gamma   90.00
#
_symmetry.space_group_name_H-M   'P 1'
#
loop_
_entity.id
_entity.type
_entity.pdbx_description
1 polymer ?
#
loop_
_entity_poly.entity_id
_entity_poly.type
_entity_poly.pdbx_seq_one_letter_code
_entity_poly.pdbx_strand_id
1 'polypeptide(L)' 'MKPYVHARVGKADRALLDTLKRATGRTESELVRRGLRLVAKELGGRPSARDLAGPSVGKFTRGPRDLSMNTRHLEGFGE' A
#
# COMPACT_ATOMS: atom_id res chain seq x y z
N MET A 1 16.21 -15.93 4.64
CA MET A 1 16.96 -14.99 5.50
C MET A 1 16.09 -13.76 5.75
N LYS A 2 15.96 -13.27 6.98
CA LYS A 2 15.17 -12.05 7.26
C LYS A 2 16.02 -10.82 6.91
N PRO A 3 15.55 -9.88 6.07
CA PRO A 3 16.30 -8.67 5.76
C PRO A 3 16.39 -7.77 7.01
N TYR A 4 17.55 -7.15 7.21
CA TYR A 4 17.80 -6.19 8.29
C TYR A 4 17.80 -4.77 7.76
N VAL A 5 17.26 -3.84 8.55
CA VAL A 5 17.24 -2.40 8.27
C VAL A 5 17.92 -1.68 9.44
N HIS A 6 18.89 -0.81 9.13
CA HIS A 6 19.49 0.10 10.10
C HIS A 6 18.79 1.45 10.02
N ALA A 7 18.18 1.88 11.12
CA ALA A 7 17.50 3.17 11.21
C ALA A 7 18.17 4.06 12.27
N ARG A 8 18.36 5.34 11.94
CA ARG A 8 18.77 6.36 12.92
C ARG A 8 17.52 6.79 13.69
N VAL A 9 17.59 6.74 15.02
CA VAL A 9 16.52 7.16 15.92
C VAL A 9 17.07 8.19 16.89
N GLY A 10 16.28 9.24 17.14
CA GLY A 10 16.66 10.29 18.09
C GLY A 10 16.61 9.80 19.54
N LYS A 11 17.14 10.60 20.46
CA LYS A 11 17.10 10.30 21.90
C LYS A 11 15.65 10.17 22.41
N ALA A 12 14.75 11.03 21.92
CA ALA A 12 13.32 10.99 22.26
C ALA A 12 12.65 9.70 21.76
N ASP A 13 12.87 9.32 20.50
CA ASP A 13 12.29 8.10 19.91
C ASP A 13 12.77 6.84 20.64
N ARG A 14 14.04 6.84 21.06
CA ARG A 14 14.61 5.73 21.83
C ARG A 14 13.99 5.61 23.21
N ALA A 15 13.73 6.74 23.88
CA ALA A 15 13.01 6.75 25.14
C ALA A 15 11.57 6.23 24.98
N LEU A 16 10.87 6.67 23.92
CA LEU A 16 9.54 6.19 23.59
C LEU A 16 9.52 4.68 23.33
N LEU A 17 10.50 4.16 22.59
CA LEU A 17 10.62 2.72 22.33
C LEU A 17 10.80 1.93 23.64
N ASP A 18 11.58 2.43 24.59
CA ASP A 18 11.76 1.78 25.90
C ASP A 18 10.46 1.78 26.73
N THR A 19 9.74 2.89 26.77
CA THR A 19 8.41 2.98 27.39
C THR A 19 7.45 1.96 26.77
N LEU A 20 7.41 1.85 25.44
CA LEU A 20 6.55 0.92 24.73
C LEU A 20 6.91 -0.55 25.02
N LYS A 21 8.21 -0.88 25.14
CA LYS A 21 8.65 -2.22 25.55
C LYS A 21 8.13 -2.55 26.94
N ARG A 22 8.33 -1.66 27.91
CA ARG A 22 7.90 -1.86 29.31
C ARG A 22 6.39 -2.00 29.43
N ALA A 23 5.63 -1.16 28.73
CA ALA A 23 4.18 -1.17 28.79
C ALA A 23 3.53 -2.38 28.10
N THR A 24 4.18 -2.94 27.07
CA THR A 24 3.57 -4.01 26.24
C THR A 24 4.21 -5.38 26.42
N GLY A 25 5.39 -5.47 27.03
CA GLY A 25 6.18 -6.70 27.12
C GLY A 25 6.73 -7.19 25.77
N ARG A 26 6.63 -6.40 24.70
CA ARG A 26 7.02 -6.80 23.34
C ARG A 26 8.47 -6.45 23.03
N THR A 27 9.04 -7.19 22.08
CA THR A 27 10.38 -6.90 21.57
C THR A 27 10.39 -5.66 20.67
N GLU A 28 11.54 -5.00 20.55
CA GLU A 28 11.72 -3.83 19.66
C GLU A 28 11.30 -4.15 18.23
N SER A 29 11.75 -5.28 17.71
CA SER A 29 11.42 -5.74 16.36
C SER A 29 9.91 -5.95 16.15
N GLU A 30 9.17 -6.38 17.17
CA GLU A 30 7.71 -6.50 17.09
C GLU A 30 7.01 -5.15 17.08
N LEU A 31 7.49 -4.22 17.90
CA LEU A 31 6.97 -2.86 17.96
C LEU A 31 7.20 -2.12 16.64
N VAL A 32 8.40 -2.23 16.07
CA VAL A 32 8.73 -1.65 14.76
C VAL A 32 7.86 -2.26 13.66
N ARG A 33 7.72 -3.59 13.60
CA ARG A 33 6.84 -4.25 12.62
C ARG A 33 5.38 -3.80 12.76
N ARG A 34 4.90 -3.64 13.98
CA ARG A 34 3.53 -3.14 14.24
C ARG A 34 3.38 -1.69 13.79
N GLY A 35 4.35 -0.84 14.10
CA GLY A 35 4.39 0.56 13.64
C GLY A 35 4.31 0.67 12.12
N LEU A 36 5.12 -0.11 11.38
CA LEU A 36 5.07 -0.13 9.92
C LEU A 36 3.69 -0.50 9.37
N ARG A 37 3.00 -1.47 9.99
CA ARG A 37 1.63 -1.84 9.57
C ARG A 37 0.61 -0.74 9.86
N LEU A 38 0.78 0.00 10.95
CA LEU A 38 -0.08 1.14 11.28
C LEU A 38 0.09 2.26 10.26
N VAL A 39 1.33 2.62 9.93
CA VAL A 39 1.64 3.62 8.89
C VAL A 39 1.07 3.17 7.54
N ALA A 40 1.24 1.90 7.16
CA ALA A 40 0.66 1.38 5.92
C ALA A 40 -0.87 1.46 5.89
N LYS A 41 -1.53 1.28 7.04
CA LYS A 41 -2.97 1.42 7.17
C LYS A 41 -3.42 2.89 7.09
N GLU A 42 -2.69 3.80 7.74
CA GLU A 42 -2.95 5.24 7.69
C GLU A 42 -2.81 5.81 6.28
N LEU A 43 -1.79 5.36 5.55
CA LEU A 43 -1.58 5.74 4.15
C LEU A 43 -2.65 5.18 3.21
N GLY A 44 -3.54 4.30 3.71
CA GLY A 44 -4.71 3.78 3.01
C GLY A 44 -4.38 3.46 1.57
N GLY A 45 -3.62 2.38 1.35
CA GLY A 45 -3.09 2.02 0.03
C GLY A 45 -4.12 2.33 -1.06
N ARG A 46 -3.84 3.34 -1.89
CA ARG A 46 -4.78 3.77 -2.93
C ARG A 46 -5.08 2.53 -3.76
N PRO A 47 -6.34 2.07 -3.79
CA PRO A 47 -6.68 0.89 -4.57
C PRO A 47 -6.23 1.15 -6.00
N SER A 48 -5.47 0.22 -6.57
CA SER A 48 -5.10 0.33 -7.97
C SER A 48 -6.36 0.37 -8.83
N ALA A 49 -6.26 0.84 -10.08
CA ALA A 49 -7.40 0.79 -11.01
C ALA A 49 -7.99 -0.62 -11.12
N ARG A 50 -7.16 -1.67 -10.95
CA ARG A 50 -7.59 -3.07 -10.91
C ARG A 50 -8.36 -3.41 -9.62
N ASP A 51 -7.88 -2.94 -8.47
CA ASP A 51 -8.56 -3.15 -7.18
C ASP A 51 -9.92 -2.44 -7.16
N LEU A 52 -10.00 -1.23 -7.73
CA LEU A 52 -11.24 -0.50 -7.93
C LEU A 52 -12.20 -1.21 -8.90
N ALA A 53 -11.68 -1.76 -9.99
CA ALA A 53 -12.50 -2.48 -10.97
C ALA A 53 -13.08 -3.78 -10.40
N GLY A 54 -12.40 -4.44 -9.46
CA GLY A 54 -12.93 -5.57 -8.69
C GLY A 54 -13.58 -6.65 -9.56
N PRO A 55 -14.84 -7.05 -9.31
CA PRO A 55 -15.56 -8.05 -10.10
C PRO A 55 -15.82 -7.64 -11.56
N SER A 56 -15.64 -6.37 -11.93
CA SER A 56 -15.80 -5.91 -13.31
C SER A 56 -14.59 -6.22 -14.18
N VAL A 57 -13.44 -6.58 -13.56
CA VAL A 57 -12.27 -7.06 -14.29
C VAL A 57 -12.64 -8.32 -15.07
N GLY A 58 -12.46 -8.28 -16.39
CA GLY A 58 -12.71 -9.43 -17.25
C GLY A 58 -14.18 -9.75 -17.51
N LYS A 59 -15.14 -8.89 -17.12
CA LYS A 59 -16.56 -9.06 -17.55
C LYS A 59 -16.74 -8.91 -19.06
N PHE A 60 -15.96 -8.04 -19.68
CA PHE A 60 -15.97 -7.81 -21.12
C PHE A 60 -14.73 -8.43 -21.75
N THR A 61 -14.86 -9.67 -22.21
CA THR A 61 -13.77 -10.44 -22.84
C THR A 61 -13.79 -10.42 -24.37
N ARG A 62 -14.90 -9.98 -24.98
CA ARG A 62 -15.11 -9.94 -26.43
C ARG A 62 -14.92 -8.54 -27.04
N GLY A 63 -14.28 -7.63 -26.32
CA GLY A 63 -13.98 -6.28 -26.80
C GLY A 63 -12.72 -6.21 -27.68
N PRO A 64 -12.54 -5.13 -28.46
CA PRO A 64 -11.28 -4.87 -29.15
C PRO A 64 -10.11 -4.85 -28.17
N ARG A 65 -9.00 -5.52 -28.54
CA ARG A 65 -7.82 -5.65 -27.66
C ARG A 65 -7.00 -4.37 -27.54
N ASP A 66 -7.27 -3.39 -28.40
CA ASP A 66 -6.52 -2.15 -28.57
C ASP A 66 -7.30 -0.91 -28.12
N LEU A 67 -8.41 -1.07 -27.38
CA LEU A 67 -9.25 0.03 -26.89
C LEU A 67 -8.46 1.14 -26.17
N SER A 68 -7.42 0.79 -25.42
CA SER A 68 -6.60 1.76 -24.69
C SER A 68 -5.47 2.39 -25.52
N MET A 69 -5.25 1.94 -26.76
CA MET A 69 -4.11 2.34 -27.60
C MET A 69 -4.53 2.89 -28.97
N ASN A 70 -5.76 2.62 -29.40
CA ASN A 70 -6.27 3.04 -30.71
C ASN A 70 -7.33 4.13 -30.54
N THR A 71 -6.92 5.38 -30.79
CA THR A 71 -7.75 6.58 -30.67
C THR A 71 -8.92 6.63 -31.65
N ARG A 72 -8.92 5.82 -32.72
CA ARG A 72 -10.06 5.74 -33.66
C ARG A 72 -11.35 5.30 -32.97
N HIS A 73 -11.25 4.49 -31.90
CA HIS A 73 -12.41 4.06 -31.13
C HIS A 73 -13.10 5.21 -30.36
N LEU A 74 -12.49 6.40 -30.30
CA LEU A 74 -13.04 7.60 -29.65
C LEU A 74 -13.53 8.65 -30.66
N GLU A 75 -13.45 8.38 -31.97
CA GLU A 75 -13.96 9.29 -33.00
C GLU A 75 -15.48 9.47 -32.83
N GLY A 76 -15.94 10.73 -32.77
CA GLY A 76 -17.34 11.09 -32.56
C GLY A 76 -17.84 10.98 -31.10
N PHE A 77 -16.97 10.74 -30.12
CA PHE A 77 -17.37 10.68 -28.71
C PHE A 77 -17.65 12.08 -28.15
N GLY A 78 -18.92 12.39 -27.89
CA GLY A 78 -19.35 13.64 -27.24
C GLY A 78 -19.82 14.75 -28.19
N GLU A 79 -20.02 14.44 -29.48
CA GLU A 79 -20.78 15.28 -30.43
C GLU A 79 -22.30 15.13 -30.26
#